data_AF-A0A520BZD6-F1
#
_entry.id   AF-A0A520BZD6-F1
#
_cell.length_a   1.000
_cell.length_b   1.000
_cell.length_c   1.000
_cell.angle_alpha   90.00
_cell.angle_beta   90.00
_cell.angle_gamma   90.00
#
_symmetry.space_group_name_H-M   'P 1'
#
loop_
_entity.id
_entity.type
_entity.pdbx_description
1 polymer ?
#
loop_
_entity_poly.entity_id
_entity_poly.type
_entity_poly.pdbx_seq_one_letter_code
_entity_poly.pdbx_strand_id
1 'polypeptide(L)'
;MIQTSLLEPLASGAWVQVKDGNRTAAELYDRHYSRNPRCVGDPRIAGPGEKLVMLTPCERGLIVFRRFRSKDPTAGFDDINVAIFRNEGAGLSSELIRAAVEVARIRWPAAKRYYTYVNARRVRSTNPGCCFKRAGWKVCGETKTRKLLILEIAFP
;
A
#
# COMPACT_ATOMS: atom_id res chain seq x y z
N MET A 1 29.88 -20.29 24.11
CA MET A 1 29.51 -19.33 23.05
C MET A 1 28.11 -19.68 22.58
N ILE A 2 27.11 -18.99 23.11
CA ILE A 2 25.71 -19.22 22.73
C ILE A 2 25.45 -18.33 21.52
N GLN A 3 25.25 -18.96 20.37
CA GLN A 3 24.84 -18.30 19.14
C GLN A 3 23.36 -17.96 19.29
N THR A 4 23.07 -16.74 19.74
CA THR A 4 21.72 -16.18 19.75
C THR A 4 21.29 -15.99 18.29
N SER A 5 20.67 -17.01 17.69
CA SER A 5 19.96 -16.83 16.43
C SER A 5 18.74 -15.97 16.74
N LEU A 6 18.81 -14.69 16.38
CA LEU A 6 17.65 -13.81 16.40
C LEU A 6 16.62 -14.43 15.45
N LEU A 7 15.51 -14.88 16.00
CA LEU A 7 14.32 -15.27 15.27
C LEU A 7 14.00 -14.15 14.28
N GLU A 8 14.13 -14.39 12.98
CA GLU A 8 13.56 -13.50 11.97
C GLU A 8 12.04 -13.69 11.97
N PRO A 9 11.22 -12.70 12.37
CA PRO A 9 9.80 -12.77 12.20
C PRO A 9 9.46 -12.06 10.90
N LEU A 10 9.67 -12.73 9.76
CA LEU A 10 9.22 -12.24 8.46
C LEU A 10 8.28 -13.26 7.84
N ALA A 11 6.97 -13.05 8.01
CA ALA A 11 5.96 -13.19 6.94
C ALA A 11 4.52 -13.01 7.46
N SER A 12 4.16 -13.56 8.64
CA SER A 12 2.76 -13.52 9.10
C SER A 12 2.45 -12.51 10.22
N GLY A 13 3.48 -11.98 10.91
CA GLY A 13 3.32 -11.05 12.04
C GLY A 13 3.46 -9.56 11.72
N ALA A 14 3.63 -9.18 10.45
CA ALA A 14 4.00 -7.80 10.08
C ALA A 14 2.81 -6.83 10.01
N TRP A 15 1.57 -7.33 9.93
CA TRP A 15 0.39 -6.50 9.68
C TRP A 15 -0.79 -6.91 10.56
N VAL A 16 -1.46 -5.91 11.12
CA VAL A 16 -2.69 -6.03 11.90
C VAL A 16 -3.79 -5.30 11.13
N GLN A 17 -4.86 -6.02 10.79
CA GLN A 17 -6.02 -5.40 10.17
C GLN A 17 -6.75 -4.50 11.16
N VAL A 18 -7.09 -3.29 10.73
CA VAL A 18 -7.90 -2.33 11.46
C VAL A 18 -9.12 -1.90 10.64
N LYS A 19 -10.10 -1.27 11.29
CA LYS A 19 -11.25 -0.69 10.61
C LYS A 19 -10.86 0.65 9.96
N ASP A 20 -11.50 0.97 8.83
CA ASP A 20 -11.53 2.35 8.34
C ASP A 20 -12.19 3.25 9.41
N GLY A 21 -11.62 4.41 9.69
CA GLY A 21 -11.95 5.16 10.90
C GLY A 21 -10.95 4.99 12.06
N ASN A 22 -9.95 4.12 11.95
CA ASN A 22 -8.88 4.01 12.94
C ASN A 22 -8.02 5.30 12.95
N ARG A 23 -7.85 5.90 14.13
CA ARG A 23 -7.15 7.19 14.29
C ARG A 23 -5.67 7.11 13.95
N THR A 24 -4.97 6.08 14.43
CA THR A 24 -3.54 5.86 14.12
C THR A 24 -3.28 5.75 12.61
N ALA A 25 -4.12 5.00 11.90
CA ALA A 25 -4.06 4.91 10.44
C ALA A 25 -4.32 6.26 9.76
N ALA A 26 -5.28 7.04 10.26
CA ALA A 26 -5.56 8.36 9.73
C ALA A 26 -4.41 9.34 9.96
N GLU A 27 -3.78 9.33 11.14
CA GLU A 27 -2.63 10.18 11.47
C GLU A 27 -1.43 9.88 10.57
N LEU A 28 -1.13 8.60 10.32
CA LEU A 28 -0.12 8.22 9.33
C LEU A 28 -0.49 8.74 7.94
N TYR A 29 -1.75 8.60 7.53
CA TYR A 29 -2.19 9.09 6.22
C TYR A 29 -2.15 10.62 6.12
N ASP A 30 -2.42 11.34 7.20
CA ASP A 30 -2.37 12.81 7.25
C ASP A 30 -0.98 13.36 6.88
N ARG A 31 0.07 12.59 7.17
CA ARG A 31 1.45 12.93 6.81
C ARG A 31 1.85 12.42 5.41
N HIS A 32 0.98 11.71 4.69
CA HIS A 32 1.25 11.18 3.35
C HIS A 32 1.04 12.25 2.26
N TYR A 33 1.92 12.29 1.26
CA TYR A 33 1.91 13.34 0.23
C TYR A 33 0.64 13.40 -0.63
N SER A 34 -0.13 12.31 -0.66
CA SER A 34 -1.38 12.20 -1.43
C SER A 34 -2.63 12.60 -0.62
N ARG A 35 -2.48 12.91 0.67
CA ARG A 35 -3.61 13.33 1.50
C ARG A 35 -4.18 14.63 0.96
N ASN A 36 -5.50 14.68 0.81
CA ASN A 36 -6.20 15.94 0.54
C ASN A 36 -6.14 16.82 1.79
N PRO A 37 -5.54 18.02 1.73
CA PRO A 37 -5.44 18.92 2.89
C PRO A 37 -6.78 19.22 3.56
N ARG A 38 -7.88 19.27 2.79
CA ARG A 38 -9.23 19.53 3.34
C ARG A 38 -9.80 18.37 4.15
N CYS A 39 -9.18 17.20 4.09
CA CYS A 39 -9.63 16.00 4.79
C CYS A 39 -8.68 15.61 5.93
N VAL A 40 -7.62 16.38 6.19
CA VAL A 40 -6.71 16.13 7.31
C VAL A 40 -7.50 16.09 8.62
N GLY A 41 -7.27 15.07 9.45
CA GLY A 41 -8.05 14.80 10.65
C GLY A 41 -9.32 13.96 10.47
N ASP A 42 -9.84 13.74 9.24
CA ASP A 42 -10.96 12.80 9.04
C ASP A 42 -10.43 11.36 9.20
N PRO A 43 -10.97 10.57 10.15
CA PRO A 43 -10.49 9.23 10.41
C PRO A 43 -10.80 8.23 9.29
N ARG A 44 -11.73 8.54 8.37
CA ARG A 44 -12.09 7.69 7.23
C ARG A 44 -11.17 8.03 6.05
N ILE A 45 -10.37 7.05 5.64
CA ILE A 45 -9.27 7.26 4.69
C ILE A 45 -9.40 6.43 3.41
N ALA A 46 -10.19 5.36 3.44
CA ALA A 46 -10.27 4.44 2.31
C ALA A 46 -11.39 4.77 1.31
N GLY A 47 -12.43 5.50 1.71
CA GLY A 47 -13.60 5.77 0.86
C GLY A 47 -14.50 4.54 0.65
N PRO A 48 -15.47 4.62 -0.29
CA PRO A 48 -16.42 3.53 -0.54
C PRO A 48 -15.80 2.35 -1.31
N GLY A 49 -16.43 1.19 -1.22
CA GLY A 49 -15.99 -0.07 -1.80
C GLY A 49 -15.40 -1.04 -0.76
N GLU A 50 -14.93 -2.19 -1.23
CA GLU A 50 -14.22 -3.13 -0.39
C GLU A 50 -12.79 -2.65 -0.12
N LYS A 51 -12.31 -2.94 1.09
CA LYS A 51 -11.05 -2.40 1.59
C LYS A 51 -10.41 -3.30 2.63
N LEU A 52 -9.10 -3.18 2.72
CA LEU A 52 -8.27 -3.78 3.74
C LEU A 52 -7.31 -2.69 4.23
N VAL A 53 -7.51 -2.24 5.47
CA VAL A 53 -6.67 -1.23 6.14
C VAL A 53 -5.80 -1.97 7.15
N MET A 54 -4.49 -1.82 7.08
CA MET A 54 -3.57 -2.52 7.97
C MET A 54 -2.50 -1.59 8.52
N LEU A 55 -2.14 -1.84 9.77
CA LEU A 55 -1.03 -1.21 10.46
C LEU A 55 0.03 -2.26 10.80
N THR A 56 1.29 -1.86 10.82
CA THR A 56 2.32 -2.69 11.46
C THR A 56 2.09 -2.72 12.97
N PRO A 57 2.48 -3.78 13.72
CA PRO A 57 2.31 -3.83 15.18
C PRO A 57 2.91 -2.64 15.94
N CYS A 58 4.01 -2.07 15.42
CA CYS A 58 4.62 -0.87 15.99
C CYS A 58 3.97 0.46 15.56
N GLU A 59 2.86 0.41 14.83
CA GLU A 59 2.07 1.57 14.39
C GLU A 59 2.83 2.63 13.57
N ARG A 60 3.95 2.25 12.96
CA ARG A 60 4.75 3.13 12.09
C ARG A 60 4.58 2.87 10.59
N GLY A 61 3.90 1.77 10.23
CA GLY A 61 3.57 1.43 8.86
C GLY A 61 2.07 1.36 8.64
N LEU A 62 1.60 1.94 7.54
CA LEU A 62 0.22 1.88 7.06
C LEU A 62 0.20 1.37 5.63
N ILE A 63 -0.70 0.44 5.35
CA ILE A 63 -1.05 0.07 3.98
C ILE A 63 -2.56 -0.07 3.84
N VAL A 64 -3.10 0.41 2.72
CA VAL A 64 -4.53 0.34 2.42
C VAL A 64 -4.72 -0.21 1.01
N PHE A 65 -5.44 -1.32 0.93
CA PHE A 65 -5.91 -1.89 -0.32
C PHE A 65 -7.40 -1.57 -0.54
N ARG A 66 -7.79 -1.42 -1.81
CA ARG A 66 -9.17 -1.19 -2.21
C ARG A 66 -9.54 -2.03 -3.44
N ARG A 67 -10.75 -2.58 -3.44
CA ARG A 67 -11.43 -3.12 -4.61
C ARG A 67 -12.66 -2.26 -4.88
N PHE A 68 -12.64 -1.54 -6.00
CA PHE A 68 -13.67 -0.55 -6.32
C PHE A 68 -13.76 -0.32 -7.84
N ARG A 69 -14.89 0.22 -8.29
CA ARG A 69 -15.05 0.67 -9.69
C ARG A 69 -14.17 1.90 -9.93
N SER A 70 -13.03 1.69 -10.57
CA SER A 70 -12.13 2.77 -10.96
C SER A 70 -12.70 3.56 -12.14
N LYS A 71 -12.37 4.86 -12.21
CA LYS A 71 -12.57 5.67 -13.41
C LYS A 71 -11.40 5.54 -14.40
N ASP A 72 -10.32 4.89 -13.98
CA ASP A 72 -9.21 4.56 -14.87
C ASP A 72 -9.65 3.40 -15.78
N PRO A 73 -9.75 3.61 -17.11
CA PRO A 73 -10.18 2.55 -18.03
C PRO A 73 -9.18 1.41 -18.13
N THR A 74 -7.95 1.58 -17.62
CA THR A 74 -6.93 0.53 -17.58
C THR A 74 -7.09 -0.40 -16.37
N ALA A 75 -7.93 -0.06 -15.39
CA ALA A 75 -8.15 -0.86 -14.19
C ALA A 75 -9.41 -1.74 -14.35
N GLY A 76 -9.23 -3.05 -14.21
CA GLY A 76 -10.31 -4.03 -14.16
C GLY A 76 -11.12 -3.96 -12.86
N PHE A 77 -12.32 -4.56 -12.87
CA PHE A 77 -13.19 -4.58 -11.69
C PHE A 77 -12.60 -5.38 -10.51
N ASP A 78 -11.91 -6.48 -10.81
CA ASP A 78 -11.27 -7.35 -9.83
C ASP A 78 -9.82 -6.99 -9.52
N ASP A 79 -9.32 -5.89 -10.11
CA ASP A 79 -7.99 -5.38 -9.81
C ASP A 79 -7.98 -4.71 -8.43
N ILE A 80 -6.92 -4.95 -7.66
CA ILE A 80 -6.78 -4.41 -6.31
C ILE A 80 -5.82 -3.22 -6.31
N ASN A 81 -6.30 -2.08 -5.84
CA ASN A 81 -5.48 -0.88 -5.72
C ASN A 81 -4.80 -0.82 -4.35
N VAL A 82 -3.48 -0.63 -4.30
CA VAL A 82 -2.79 -0.10 -3.12
C VAL A 82 -2.98 1.42 -3.13
N ALA A 83 -3.97 1.88 -2.38
CA ALA A 83 -4.38 3.28 -2.33
C ALA A 83 -3.46 4.13 -1.44
N ILE A 84 -2.92 3.53 -0.38
CA ILE A 84 -2.06 4.20 0.60
C ILE A 84 -0.96 3.23 0.99
N PHE A 85 0.29 3.70 0.98
CA PHE A 85 1.40 3.04 1.64
C PHE A 85 2.30 4.09 2.30
N ARG A 86 2.51 3.97 3.61
CA ARG A 86 3.41 4.83 4.35
C ARG A 86 4.22 3.99 5.33
N ASN A 87 5.52 4.28 5.41
CA ASN A 87 6.42 3.65 6.36
C ASN A 87 7.28 4.74 7.03
N GLU A 88 7.19 4.85 8.35
CA GLU A 88 7.96 5.75 9.21
C GLU A 88 8.97 4.97 10.07
N GLY A 89 9.56 3.90 9.53
CA GLY A 89 10.61 3.11 10.18
C GLY A 89 10.13 1.79 10.79
N ALA A 90 9.10 1.18 10.24
CA ALA A 90 8.58 -0.13 10.67
C ALA A 90 9.36 -1.33 10.09
N GLY A 91 10.38 -1.10 9.26
CA GLY A 91 11.15 -2.14 8.56
C GLY A 91 11.45 -1.76 7.11
N LEU A 92 11.99 -2.70 6.34
CA LEU A 92 12.29 -2.49 4.91
C LEU A 92 10.97 -2.41 4.11
N SER A 93 10.72 -1.29 3.44
CA SER A 93 9.44 -1.04 2.75
C SER A 93 9.08 -2.10 1.71
N SER A 94 10.05 -2.67 0.98
CA SER A 94 9.76 -3.71 -0.01
C SER A 94 9.31 -5.02 0.63
N GLU A 95 9.91 -5.41 1.77
CA GLU A 95 9.49 -6.59 2.55
C GLU A 95 8.07 -6.40 3.07
N LEU A 96 7.80 -5.22 3.66
CA LEU A 96 6.48 -4.85 4.17
C LEU A 96 5.41 -4.90 3.07
N ILE A 97 5.71 -4.43 1.86
CA ILE A 97 4.79 -4.51 0.71
C ILE A 97 4.53 -5.97 0.32
N ARG A 98 5.56 -6.83 0.25
CA ARG A 98 5.37 -8.25 -0.11
C ARG A 98 4.47 -8.96 0.91
N ALA A 99 4.77 -8.82 2.21
CA ALA A 99 3.95 -9.38 3.28
C ALA A 99 2.50 -8.86 3.25
N ALA A 100 2.31 -7.58 2.94
CA ALA A 100 0.95 -7.02 2.83
C ALA A 100 0.17 -7.60 1.64
N VAL A 101 0.85 -7.81 0.51
CA VAL A 101 0.24 -8.41 -0.69
C VAL A 101 -0.17 -9.86 -0.44
N GLU A 102 0.59 -10.62 0.34
CA GLU A 102 0.21 -11.98 0.77
C GLU A 102 -1.12 -11.97 1.52
N VAL A 103 -1.29 -11.08 2.51
CA VAL A 103 -2.57 -10.92 3.23
C VAL A 103 -3.69 -10.51 2.27
N ALA A 104 -3.41 -9.58 1.34
CA ALA A 104 -4.41 -9.12 0.38
C ALA A 104 -4.81 -10.21 -0.63
N ARG A 105 -3.92 -11.15 -0.96
CA ARG A 105 -4.22 -12.33 -1.82
C ARG A 105 -5.14 -13.31 -1.12
N ILE A 106 -5.01 -13.49 0.20
CA ILE A 106 -5.96 -14.29 0.98
C ILE A 106 -7.33 -13.63 1.00
N ARG A 107 -7.39 -12.29 1.14
CA ARG A 107 -8.65 -11.53 1.17
C ARG A 107 -9.39 -11.48 -0.17
N TRP A 108 -8.66 -11.46 -1.27
CA TRP A 108 -9.20 -11.44 -2.63
C TRP A 108 -8.49 -12.49 -3.51
N PRO A 109 -8.80 -13.78 -3.36
CA PRO A 109 -8.07 -14.87 -4.02
C PRO A 109 -8.25 -14.89 -5.54
N ALA A 110 -9.34 -14.31 -6.05
CA ALA A 110 -9.60 -14.20 -7.49
C ALA A 110 -8.86 -13.03 -8.17
N ALA A 111 -8.25 -12.11 -7.39
CA ALA A 111 -7.57 -10.95 -7.95
C ALA A 111 -6.25 -11.36 -8.62
N LYS A 112 -6.14 -11.09 -9.92
CA LYS A 112 -4.94 -11.39 -10.70
C LYS A 112 -3.95 -10.24 -10.78
N ARG A 113 -4.38 -9.02 -10.43
CA ARG A 113 -3.59 -7.82 -10.58
C ARG A 113 -3.73 -6.89 -9.38
N TYR A 114 -2.59 -6.40 -8.94
CA TYR A 114 -2.47 -5.37 -7.92
C TYR A 114 -1.76 -4.17 -8.52
N TYR A 115 -2.26 -2.97 -8.29
CA TYR A 115 -1.72 -1.76 -8.89
C TYR A 115 -1.70 -0.58 -7.92
N THR A 116 -0.85 0.41 -8.20
CA THR A 116 -0.76 1.65 -7.43
C THR A 116 -0.39 2.83 -8.33
N TYR A 117 -0.70 4.04 -7.85
CA TYR A 117 -0.34 5.27 -8.52
C TYR A 117 0.72 6.01 -7.70
N VAL A 118 1.83 6.38 -8.34
CA VAL A 118 2.90 7.14 -7.70
C VAL A 118 3.02 8.51 -8.37
N ASN A 119 2.92 9.56 -7.57
CA ASN A 119 3.24 10.91 -8.04
C ASN A 119 4.76 11.12 -8.01
N ALA A 120 5.43 10.89 -9.14
CA ALA A 120 6.87 11.06 -9.29
C ALA A 120 7.36 12.46 -8.87
N ARG A 121 6.51 13.50 -8.99
CA ARG A 121 6.85 14.89 -8.65
C ARG A 121 6.76 15.20 -7.15
N ARG A 122 6.24 14.27 -6.34
CA ARG A 122 5.98 14.46 -4.89
C ARG A 122 6.81 13.53 -4.01
N VAL A 123 7.60 12.65 -4.62
CA VAL A 123 8.52 11.76 -3.91
C VAL A 123 9.94 12.33 -3.98
N ARG A 124 10.69 12.23 -2.89
CA ARG A 124 12.10 12.70 -2.84
C ARG A 124 13.07 11.78 -3.59
N SER A 125 12.68 10.53 -3.79
CA SER A 125 13.52 9.52 -4.46
C SER A 125 13.67 9.86 -5.95
N THR A 126 14.91 9.81 -6.45
CA THR A 126 15.22 9.86 -7.89
C THR A 126 14.71 8.65 -8.66
N ASN A 127 14.36 7.57 -7.95
CA ASN A 127 13.67 6.40 -8.48
C ASN A 127 12.26 6.31 -7.86
N PRO A 128 11.24 6.98 -8.45
CA PRO A 128 9.87 6.91 -7.96
C PRO A 128 9.34 5.47 -7.91
N GLY A 129 8.67 5.13 -6.81
CA GLY A 129 8.16 3.78 -6.59
C GLY A 129 9.24 2.73 -6.32
N CYS A 130 10.47 3.12 -5.97
CA CYS A 130 11.59 2.20 -5.72
C CYS A 130 11.20 1.04 -4.77
N CYS A 131 10.46 1.29 -3.68
CA CYS A 131 10.00 0.24 -2.78
C CYS A 131 9.10 -0.80 -3.45
N PHE A 132 8.14 -0.36 -4.28
CA PHE A 132 7.30 -1.24 -5.07
C PHE A 132 8.12 -2.01 -6.11
N LYS A 133 9.03 -1.34 -6.83
CA LYS A 133 9.93 -1.98 -7.80
C LYS A 133 10.79 -3.07 -7.14
N ARG A 134 11.36 -2.78 -5.98
CA ARG A 134 12.09 -3.75 -5.15
C ARG A 134 11.20 -4.89 -4.66
N ALA A 135 9.92 -4.64 -4.43
CA ALA A 135 8.91 -5.65 -4.11
C ALA A 135 8.46 -6.46 -5.35
N GLY A 136 9.05 -6.27 -6.52
CA GLY A 136 8.75 -7.03 -7.75
C GLY A 136 7.73 -6.37 -8.68
N TRP A 137 7.28 -5.15 -8.37
CA TRP A 137 6.31 -4.43 -9.19
C TRP A 137 6.98 -3.82 -10.42
N LYS A 138 6.26 -3.75 -11.53
CA LYS A 138 6.73 -3.19 -12.80
C LYS A 138 5.96 -1.92 -13.12
N VAL A 139 6.60 -0.99 -13.82
CA VAL A 139 5.91 0.20 -14.37
C VAL A 139 5.13 -0.26 -15.60
N CYS A 140 3.84 0.06 -15.66
CA CYS A 140 2.96 -0.33 -16.78
C CYS A 140 2.32 0.86 -17.51
N GLY A 141 2.58 2.10 -17.05
CA GLY A 141 2.12 3.28 -17.76
C GLY A 141 2.07 4.51 -16.88
N GLU A 142 1.30 5.50 -17.34
CA GLU A 142 1.03 6.74 -16.62
C GLU A 142 -0.44 7.17 -16.80
N THR A 143 -0.99 7.81 -15.78
CA THR A 143 -2.34 8.40 -15.87
C THR A 143 -2.33 9.59 -16.84
N LYS A 144 -3.37 9.68 -17.70
CA LYS A 144 -3.43 10.67 -18.79
C LYS A 144 -3.29 12.12 -18.31
N THR A 145 -4.06 12.51 -17.29
CA THR A 145 -4.17 13.92 -16.86
C THR A 145 -3.11 14.30 -15.84
N ARG A 146 -2.94 13.51 -14.77
CA ARG A 146 -2.05 13.86 -13.65
C ARG A 146 -0.62 13.34 -13.81
N LYS A 147 -0.36 12.54 -14.84
CA LYS A 147 0.97 11.95 -15.12
C LYS A 147 1.55 11.19 -13.91
N LEU A 148 0.68 10.55 -13.15
CA LEU A 148 1.05 9.61 -12.10
C LEU A 148 1.56 8.33 -12.75
N LEU A 149 2.70 7.81 -12.28
CA LEU A 149 3.21 6.51 -12.71
C LEU A 149 2.30 5.41 -12.19
N ILE A 150 1.99 4.45 -13.04
CA ILE A 150 1.24 3.24 -12.70
C ILE A 150 2.26 2.12 -12.52
N LEU A 151 2.26 1.51 -11.33
CA LEU A 151 3.02 0.29 -11.07
C LEU A 151 2.05 -0.84 -10.77
N GLU A 152 2.41 -2.04 -11.19
CA GLU A 152 1.62 -3.23 -10.97
C GLU A 152 2.45 -4.47 -10.68
N ILE A 153 1.80 -5.45 -10.06
CA ILE A 153 2.24 -6.84 -9.99
C ILE A 153 1.06 -7.73 -10.39
N ALA A 154 1.35 -8.76 -11.17
CA ALA A 154 0.36 -9.72 -11.64
C ALA A 154 0.68 -11.11 -11.10
N PHE A 155 -0.36 -11.90 -10.90
CA PHE A 155 -0.29 -13.27 -10.43
C PHE A 155 -1.10 -14.18 -11.36
N PRO A 156 -0.70 -15.46 -11.52
CA PRO A 156 -1.40 -16.41 -12.39
C PRO A 156 -2.86 -16.63 -11.97
#